data_AF-A0A6N9VAQ3-F1
#
_entry.id   AF-A0A6N9VAQ3-F1
#
_cell.length_a   1.000
_cell.length_b   1.000
_cell.length_c   1.000
_cell.angle_alpha   90.00
_cell.angle_beta   90.00
_cell.angle_gamma   90.00
#
_symmetry.space_group_name_H-M   'P 1'
#
loop_
_entity.id
_entity.type
_entity.pdbx_description
1 polymer ?
#
loop_
_entity_poly.entity_id
_entity_poly.type
_entity_poly.pdbx_seq_one_letter_code
_entity_poly.pdbx_strand_id
1 'polypeptide(L)'
;MLPPERSGHSADAWEEPRPSRAPREPKGPRVLREPARPRDGRSPRHLGRLLLILVLLLMAAAITYAFMFMPKQEPGAQQGAPGRPTGSAAPPPPAASGAPTPSEGASTDPGSQQPQTSRSAVALAPGYVLRKDAEGFEVGVPKDWQRSPANADRQIRYGSDGFTLLVVPGRDTVKAAGSDPLDYQRDKQPELQPFRDSSWSTSSGLRRVDVGRQAMAEGQFTWQDSSGREVYVRNLAMIVDGRYHIIQVIGPEDERDKVTEIYRQAIASYRVNA
;
A
#
# COMPACT_ATOMS: atom_id res chain seq x y z
N MET A 1 85.58 -21.51 -60.64
CA MET A 1 86.01 -20.69 -61.78
C MET A 1 84.77 -20.08 -62.41
N LEU A 2 84.51 -18.79 -62.16
CA LEU A 2 83.62 -17.90 -62.95
C LEU A 2 84.36 -17.49 -64.25
N PRO A 3 83.79 -16.77 -65.27
CA PRO A 3 82.48 -16.06 -65.46
C PRO A 3 81.87 -16.40 -66.88
N PRO A 4 81.08 -15.59 -67.67
CA PRO A 4 80.50 -14.22 -67.53
C PRO A 4 78.94 -14.12 -67.69
N GLU A 5 78.25 -13.18 -67.01
CA GLU A 5 77.94 -11.76 -67.38
C GLU A 5 77.14 -11.62 -68.70
N ARG A 6 76.11 -10.77 -68.88
CA ARG A 6 75.32 -9.80 -68.08
C ARG A 6 74.16 -9.31 -68.98
N SER A 7 73.27 -8.50 -68.39
CA SER A 7 72.36 -7.50 -69.01
C SER A 7 71.05 -8.02 -69.63
N GLY A 8 69.88 -7.40 -69.40
CA GLY A 8 69.50 -6.25 -68.60
C GLY A 8 68.02 -5.89 -68.86
N HIS A 9 67.29 -5.60 -67.78
CA HIS A 9 66.10 -4.74 -67.60
C HIS A 9 65.04 -4.62 -68.71
N SER A 10 63.75 -4.84 -68.36
CA SER A 10 62.82 -3.73 -68.00
C SER A 10 61.37 -4.19 -67.82
N ALA A 11 60.70 -3.46 -66.93
CA ALA A 11 59.27 -3.13 -66.89
C ALA A 11 58.30 -4.07 -66.16
N ASP A 12 57.90 -3.59 -64.98
CA ASP A 12 56.60 -3.79 -64.35
C ASP A 12 55.45 -3.75 -65.36
N ALA A 13 54.63 -4.80 -65.38
CA ALA A 13 53.33 -4.80 -66.03
C ALA A 13 52.35 -5.62 -65.18
N TRP A 14 51.89 -4.98 -64.12
CA TRP A 14 50.52 -5.00 -63.60
C TRP A 14 49.63 -6.16 -64.04
N GLU A 15 49.35 -7.06 -63.08
CA GLU A 15 48.12 -7.85 -63.06
C GLU A 15 46.92 -6.90 -63.17
N GLU A 16 46.20 -6.95 -64.29
CA GLU A 16 44.89 -6.33 -64.43
C GLU A 16 43.81 -7.35 -64.03
N PRO A 17 43.19 -7.22 -62.84
CA PRO A 17 42.04 -8.02 -62.48
C PRO A 17 40.83 -7.62 -63.33
N ARG A 18 40.22 -8.64 -63.93
CA ARG A 18 38.99 -8.58 -64.73
C ARG A 18 37.94 -7.69 -64.03
N PRO A 19 37.22 -6.81 -64.75
CA PRO A 19 36.25 -5.92 -64.12
C PRO A 19 35.12 -6.73 -63.48
N SER A 20 35.05 -6.63 -62.16
CA SER A 20 34.01 -7.16 -61.29
C SER A 20 32.65 -6.60 -61.72
N ARG A 21 31.77 -7.49 -62.17
CA ARG A 21 30.36 -7.20 -62.47
C ARG A 21 29.71 -6.48 -61.28
N ALA A 22 29.13 -5.30 -61.53
CA ALA A 22 28.47 -4.50 -60.50
C ALA A 22 27.40 -5.32 -59.73
N PRO A 23 27.33 -5.21 -58.40
CA PRO A 23 26.29 -5.86 -57.59
C PRO A 23 24.90 -5.38 -58.01
N ARG A 24 23.97 -6.31 -58.22
CA ARG A 24 22.55 -5.98 -58.44
C ARG A 24 21.99 -5.30 -57.19
N GLU A 25 21.25 -4.21 -57.38
CA GLU A 25 20.55 -3.50 -56.31
C GLU A 25 19.65 -4.45 -55.49
N PRO A 26 19.59 -4.30 -54.16
CA PRO A 26 18.71 -5.08 -53.32
C PRO A 26 17.25 -4.74 -53.63
N LYS A 27 16.44 -5.78 -53.92
CA LYS A 27 14.97 -5.65 -53.99
C LYS A 27 14.46 -5.03 -52.70
N GLY A 28 13.87 -3.83 -52.80
CA GLY A 28 13.21 -3.17 -51.69
C GLY A 28 12.12 -4.04 -51.03
N PRO A 29 11.75 -3.72 -49.78
CA PRO A 29 10.86 -4.56 -48.99
C PRO A 29 9.50 -4.71 -49.68
N ARG A 30 9.05 -5.96 -49.81
CA ARG A 30 7.65 -6.27 -50.11
C ARG A 30 6.80 -5.66 -49.00
N VAL A 31 6.04 -4.63 -49.35
CA VAL A 31 4.95 -4.10 -48.53
C VAL A 31 3.92 -5.24 -48.42
N LEU A 32 3.89 -5.92 -47.28
CA LEU A 32 2.86 -6.89 -46.98
C LEU A 32 1.59 -6.10 -46.62
N ARG A 33 0.71 -6.03 -47.61
CA ARG A 33 -0.73 -5.76 -47.56
C ARG A 33 -1.29 -5.72 -46.13
N GLU A 34 -1.73 -4.53 -45.73
CA GLU A 34 -2.55 -4.30 -44.55
C GLU A 34 -3.80 -5.19 -44.60
N PRO A 35 -4.13 -5.97 -43.56
CA PRO A 35 -5.38 -6.70 -43.53
C PRO A 35 -6.54 -5.69 -43.47
N ALA A 36 -7.51 -5.89 -44.35
CA ALA A 36 -8.73 -5.10 -44.43
C ALA A 36 -9.40 -5.02 -43.06
N ARG A 37 -9.70 -3.79 -42.61
CA ARG A 37 -10.56 -3.54 -41.45
C ARG A 37 -11.96 -4.10 -41.76
N PRO A 38 -12.55 -4.93 -40.90
CA PRO A 38 -13.99 -5.12 -40.90
C PRO A 38 -14.60 -3.86 -40.25
N ARG A 39 -15.31 -3.07 -41.05
CA ARG A 39 -16.22 -2.06 -40.53
C ARG A 39 -17.61 -2.40 -41.01
N ASP A 40 -18.26 -3.25 -40.21
CA ASP A 40 -19.69 -3.41 -39.98
C ASP A 40 -19.78 -4.34 -38.74
N GLY A 41 -20.52 -4.12 -37.67
CA GLY A 41 -21.58 -3.14 -37.45
C GLY A 41 -22.59 -3.67 -36.43
N ARG A 42 -22.16 -4.03 -35.20
CA ARG A 42 -22.93 -3.91 -33.92
C ARG A 42 -22.19 -4.63 -32.80
N SER A 43 -21.48 -3.86 -31.98
CA SER A 43 -20.97 -4.31 -30.68
C SER A 43 -22.14 -4.73 -29.76
N PRO A 44 -22.01 -5.79 -28.94
CA PRO A 44 -23.04 -6.23 -27.98
C PRO A 44 -23.15 -5.31 -26.74
N ARG A 45 -22.99 -3.99 -26.93
CA ARG A 45 -23.15 -2.94 -25.90
C ARG A 45 -24.56 -2.92 -25.30
N HIS A 46 -25.53 -3.52 -25.98
CA HIS A 46 -26.91 -3.62 -25.49
C HIS A 46 -27.09 -4.69 -24.40
N LEU A 47 -26.24 -5.73 -24.33
CA LEU A 47 -26.34 -6.76 -23.29
C LEU A 47 -25.91 -6.23 -21.92
N GLY A 48 -24.79 -5.49 -21.86
CA GLY A 48 -24.36 -4.81 -20.64
C GLY A 48 -25.36 -3.75 -20.18
N ARG A 49 -25.95 -2.99 -21.10
CA ARG A 49 -26.97 -1.99 -20.77
C ARG A 49 -28.28 -2.62 -20.31
N LEU A 50 -28.71 -3.73 -20.93
CA LEU A 50 -29.90 -4.47 -20.52
C LEU A 50 -29.72 -5.09 -19.13
N LEU A 51 -28.56 -5.70 -18.87
CA LEU A 51 -28.21 -6.25 -17.55
C LEU A 51 -28.21 -5.15 -16.49
N LEU A 52 -27.61 -3.99 -16.76
CA LEU A 52 -27.61 -2.86 -15.85
C LEU A 52 -29.04 -2.36 -15.54
N ILE A 53 -29.89 -2.24 -16.56
CA ILE A 53 -31.29 -1.84 -16.39
C ILE A 53 -32.05 -2.87 -15.54
N LEU A 54 -31.82 -4.17 -15.77
CA LEU A 54 -32.45 -5.25 -15.01
C LEU A 54 -32.05 -5.21 -13.53
N VAL A 55 -30.75 -4.99 -13.24
CA VAL A 55 -30.23 -4.86 -11.87
C VAL A 55 -30.82 -3.62 -11.19
N LEU A 56 -30.88 -2.48 -11.87
CA LEU A 56 -31.50 -1.27 -11.34
C LEU A 56 -33.00 -1.46 -11.05
N LEU A 57 -33.73 -2.16 -11.92
CA LEU A 57 -35.13 -2.52 -11.70
C LEU A 57 -35.31 -3.43 -10.50
N LEU A 58 -34.47 -4.45 -10.35
CA LEU A 58 -34.48 -5.36 -9.19
C LEU A 58 -34.22 -4.59 -7.89
N MET A 59 -33.24 -3.68 -7.90
CA MET A 59 -32.91 -2.85 -6.73
C MET A 59 -34.06 -1.90 -6.38
N ALA A 60 -34.67 -1.25 -7.37
CA ALA A 60 -35.84 -0.40 -7.17
C ALA A 60 -37.06 -1.17 -6.63
N ALA A 61 -37.29 -2.39 -7.13
CA ALA A 61 -38.33 -3.27 -6.63
C ALA A 61 -38.08 -3.69 -5.17
N ALA A 62 -36.84 -4.03 -4.82
CA ALA A 62 -36.45 -4.36 -3.45
C ALA A 62 -36.66 -3.19 -2.48
N ILE A 63 -36.27 -1.98 -2.88
CA ILE A 63 -36.47 -0.76 -2.07
C ILE A 63 -37.98 -0.50 -1.88
N THR A 64 -38.77 -0.59 -2.95
CA THR A 64 -40.23 -0.39 -2.89
C THR A 64 -40.90 -1.44 -1.99
N TYR A 65 -40.49 -2.70 -2.12
CA TYR A 65 -40.97 -3.80 -1.28
C TYR A 65 -40.62 -3.57 0.20
N ALA A 66 -39.38 -3.12 0.50
CA ALA A 66 -38.96 -2.79 1.85
C ALA A 66 -39.80 -1.66 2.46
N PHE A 67 -40.13 -0.61 1.69
CA PHE A 67 -41.02 0.46 2.17
C PHE A 67 -42.47 0.00 2.38
N MET A 68 -43.00 -0.92 1.55
CA MET A 68 -44.34 -1.51 1.80
C MET A 68 -44.36 -2.40 3.03
N PHE A 69 -43.26 -3.09 3.33
CA PHE A 69 -43.13 -4.00 4.48
C PHE A 69 -42.48 -3.36 5.71
N MET A 70 -42.24 -2.05 5.70
CA MET A 70 -41.81 -1.34 6.89
C MET A 70 -43.04 -1.07 7.76
N PRO A 71 -43.20 -1.73 8.93
CA PRO A 71 -44.25 -1.38 9.86
C PRO A 71 -44.02 0.07 10.28
N LYS A 72 -45.04 0.92 10.08
CA LYS A 72 -45.01 2.31 10.54
C LYS A 72 -44.83 2.30 12.06
N GLN A 73 -43.63 2.57 12.53
CA GLN A 73 -43.42 2.88 13.93
C GLN A 73 -43.85 4.33 14.14
N GLU A 74 -44.95 4.49 14.87
CA GLU A 74 -45.38 5.80 15.35
C GLU A 74 -44.34 6.33 16.36
N PRO A 75 -43.92 7.60 16.24
CA PRO A 75 -43.07 8.22 17.23
C PRO A 75 -43.91 8.64 18.44
N GLY A 76 -43.71 7.98 19.57
CA GLY A 76 -44.09 8.48 20.88
C GLY A 76 -45.12 7.63 21.63
N ALA A 77 -44.64 6.76 22.53
CA ALA A 77 -45.40 6.34 23.70
C ALA A 77 -44.43 5.82 24.78
N GLN A 78 -43.98 6.75 25.61
CA GLN A 78 -43.50 6.44 26.95
C GLN A 78 -44.68 5.81 27.72
N GLN A 79 -44.65 4.50 27.96
CA GLN A 79 -45.58 3.84 28.87
C GLN A 79 -44.80 3.32 30.08
N GLY A 80 -45.02 4.02 31.19
CA GLY A 80 -44.42 3.74 32.49
C GLY A 80 -45.04 2.53 33.18
N ALA A 81 -44.25 1.96 34.08
CA ALA A 81 -44.73 1.09 35.15
C ALA A 81 -44.87 1.92 36.46
N PRO A 82 -45.84 1.60 37.33
CA PRO A 82 -46.27 2.48 38.43
C PRO A 82 -45.57 2.15 39.76
N GLY A 83 -45.35 3.14 40.63
CA GLY A 83 -44.90 2.86 42.00
C GLY A 83 -44.50 4.02 42.91
N ARG A 84 -45.51 4.74 43.42
CA ARG A 84 -45.59 5.49 44.71
C ARG A 84 -44.73 6.76 44.99
N PRO A 85 -45.25 7.66 45.88
CA PRO A 85 -44.98 9.11 45.88
C PRO A 85 -44.38 9.67 47.18
N THR A 86 -43.85 10.89 47.14
CA THR A 86 -43.98 11.98 48.16
C THR A 86 -43.44 13.28 47.54
N GLY A 87 -44.30 14.30 47.34
CA GLY A 87 -44.28 15.61 48.04
C GLY A 87 -43.28 16.61 47.44
N SER A 88 -43.49 17.92 47.26
CA SER A 88 -44.55 18.88 47.57
C SER A 88 -44.25 20.17 46.77
N ALA A 89 -45.32 20.83 46.30
CA ALA A 89 -45.53 22.28 46.08
C ALA A 89 -44.47 23.19 45.41
N ALA A 90 -44.90 23.87 44.32
CA ALA A 90 -44.42 25.18 43.83
C ALA A 90 -45.49 26.27 44.19
N PRO A 91 -45.31 27.63 44.08
CA PRO A 91 -44.73 28.42 42.95
C PRO A 91 -44.11 29.82 43.34
N PRO A 92 -44.04 30.90 42.50
CA PRO A 92 -43.07 31.25 41.43
C PRO A 92 -42.38 32.67 41.61
N PRO A 93 -41.91 33.43 40.56
CA PRO A 93 -40.50 33.66 40.14
C PRO A 93 -40.00 35.15 40.31
N PRO A 94 -38.76 35.56 39.91
CA PRO A 94 -38.47 35.94 38.49
C PRO A 94 -37.01 35.76 37.96
N ALA A 95 -36.92 35.66 36.62
CA ALA A 95 -35.92 36.11 35.64
C ALA A 95 -34.38 35.92 35.79
N ALA A 96 -33.81 35.25 34.77
CA ALA A 96 -32.72 35.72 33.87
C ALA A 96 -31.48 34.81 33.72
N SER A 97 -31.25 34.41 32.46
CA SER A 97 -29.96 34.18 31.78
C SER A 97 -29.16 32.89 32.02
N GLY A 98 -28.91 32.16 30.91
CA GLY A 98 -27.67 31.40 30.71
C GLY A 98 -27.87 29.91 30.47
N ALA A 99 -27.72 29.49 29.21
CA ALA A 99 -27.88 28.13 28.69
C ALA A 99 -26.78 27.13 29.17
N PRO A 100 -27.03 25.81 29.01
CA PRO A 100 -26.42 24.76 29.83
C PRO A 100 -25.23 24.03 29.16
N THR A 101 -24.37 23.49 30.02
CA THR A 101 -23.39 22.43 29.74
C THR A 101 -24.06 21.12 29.30
N PRO A 102 -23.57 20.44 28.24
CA PRO A 102 -23.82 19.02 28.04
C PRO A 102 -22.66 18.20 28.62
N SER A 103 -22.98 17.35 29.59
CA SER A 103 -22.18 16.16 29.91
C SER A 103 -22.24 15.21 28.72
N GLU A 104 -21.13 14.99 28.04
CA GLU A 104 -21.00 13.91 27.05
C GLU A 104 -20.41 12.67 27.70
N GLY A 105 -21.15 11.58 27.56
CA GLY A 105 -20.77 10.24 27.97
C GLY A 105 -19.54 9.75 27.22
N ALA A 106 -18.78 8.91 27.90
CA ALA A 106 -17.64 8.20 27.37
C ALA A 106 -18.09 7.26 26.23
N SER A 107 -17.85 7.69 25.00
CA SER A 107 -17.71 6.80 23.85
C SER A 107 -16.27 6.26 23.84
N THR A 108 -16.10 5.00 24.22
CA THR A 108 -14.84 4.25 24.07
C THR A 108 -14.56 4.01 22.60
N ASP A 109 -13.68 4.83 22.03
CA ASP A 109 -13.06 4.65 20.73
C ASP A 109 -12.01 3.51 20.80
N PRO A 110 -11.90 2.59 19.81
CA PRO A 110 -10.94 1.49 19.87
C PRO A 110 -9.51 1.98 19.61
N GLY A 111 -8.77 2.27 20.69
CA GLY A 111 -7.33 2.02 20.82
C GLY A 111 -6.38 2.89 19.97
N SER A 112 -6.09 4.09 20.47
CA SER A 112 -4.91 4.90 20.16
C SER A 112 -3.62 4.26 20.72
N GLN A 113 -3.21 3.12 20.16
CA GLN A 113 -1.87 2.59 20.40
C GLN A 113 -0.87 3.40 19.57
N GLN A 114 -0.27 4.39 20.21
CA GLN A 114 0.70 5.29 19.59
C GLN A 114 2.08 4.60 19.52
N PRO A 115 2.79 4.62 18.37
CA PRO A 115 4.18 4.17 18.30
C PRO A 115 5.01 4.94 19.32
N GLN A 116 5.71 4.23 20.19
CA GLN A 116 6.64 4.80 21.17
C GLN A 116 8.06 4.54 20.65
N THR A 117 8.99 5.47 20.83
CA THR A 117 10.43 5.24 20.60
C THR A 117 11.27 5.45 21.86
N SER A 118 10.62 5.84 22.96
CA SER A 118 11.22 6.01 24.28
C SER A 118 11.27 4.70 25.07
N ARG A 119 12.25 4.63 26.00
CA ARG A 119 12.61 3.46 26.81
C ARG A 119 11.57 3.20 27.91
N SER A 120 10.45 2.60 27.53
CA SER A 120 9.55 1.88 28.44
C SER A 120 9.35 0.48 27.88
N ALA A 121 9.53 -0.55 28.70
CA ALA A 121 9.37 -1.94 28.27
C ALA A 121 7.91 -2.17 27.85
N VAL A 122 7.69 -2.42 26.57
CA VAL A 122 6.37 -2.77 26.06
C VAL A 122 6.09 -4.22 26.38
N ALA A 123 4.99 -4.47 27.10
CA ALA A 123 4.46 -5.81 27.28
C ALA A 123 3.89 -6.30 25.95
N LEU A 124 4.58 -7.23 25.30
CA LEU A 124 4.11 -7.88 24.09
C LEU A 124 2.97 -8.86 24.40
N ALA A 125 2.03 -9.01 23.46
CA ALA A 125 0.96 -9.99 23.57
C ALA A 125 1.53 -11.44 23.61
N PRO A 126 0.79 -12.41 24.18
CA PRO A 126 1.16 -13.82 24.11
C PRO A 126 1.44 -14.27 22.67
N GLY A 127 2.49 -15.07 22.48
CA GLY A 127 2.91 -15.54 21.14
C GLY A 127 3.92 -14.62 20.44
N TYR A 128 4.21 -13.44 20.99
CA TYR A 128 5.24 -12.54 20.48
C TYR A 128 6.49 -12.57 21.35
N VAL A 129 7.63 -12.28 20.73
CA VAL A 129 8.93 -12.13 21.40
C VAL A 129 9.61 -10.86 20.90
N LEU A 130 10.33 -10.19 21.79
CA LEU A 130 11.18 -9.07 21.41
C LEU A 130 12.46 -9.61 20.78
N ARG A 131 12.74 -9.22 19.53
CA ARG A 131 13.98 -9.56 18.83
C ARG A 131 14.88 -8.34 18.77
N LYS A 132 16.13 -8.51 19.18
CA LYS A 132 17.21 -7.56 18.92
C LYS A 132 17.89 -7.94 17.62
N ASP A 133 17.85 -7.05 16.65
CA ASP A 133 18.41 -7.26 15.32
C ASP A 133 19.86 -6.75 15.25
N ALA A 134 20.67 -7.43 14.45
CA ALA A 134 22.05 -7.02 14.18
C ALA A 134 22.13 -5.67 13.44
N GLU A 135 21.07 -5.25 12.75
CA GLU A 135 20.98 -3.93 12.09
C GLU A 135 20.67 -2.77 13.06
N GLY A 136 20.81 -2.97 14.37
CA GLY A 136 20.73 -1.88 15.35
C GLY A 136 19.32 -1.45 15.71
N PHE A 137 18.36 -2.38 15.74
CA PHE A 137 17.01 -2.12 16.24
C PHE A 137 16.49 -3.30 17.06
N GLU A 138 15.38 -3.10 17.75
CA GLU A 138 14.58 -4.17 18.34
C GLU A 138 13.12 -4.04 17.93
N VAL A 139 12.44 -5.17 17.78
CA VAL A 139 11.03 -5.23 17.36
C VAL A 139 10.35 -6.51 17.86
N GLY A 140 9.08 -6.41 18.23
CA GLY A 140 8.23 -7.53 18.59
C GLY A 140 7.78 -8.28 17.34
N VAL A 141 8.02 -9.58 17.33
CA VAL A 141 7.63 -10.49 16.23
C VAL A 141 6.98 -11.75 16.79
N PRO A 142 6.14 -12.46 16.01
CA PRO A 142 5.68 -13.77 16.40
C PRO A 142 6.84 -14.73 16.68
N LYS A 143 6.74 -15.51 17.76
CA LYS A 143 7.83 -16.33 18.31
C LYS A 143 8.43 -17.32 17.30
N ASP A 144 7.61 -17.84 16.40
CA ASP A 144 7.96 -18.89 15.44
C ASP A 144 8.46 -18.32 14.11
N TRP A 145 8.53 -17.00 13.96
CA TRP A 145 8.98 -16.37 12.72
C TRP A 145 10.49 -16.40 12.53
N GLN A 146 10.87 -16.66 11.29
CA GLN A 146 12.25 -16.71 10.86
C GLN A 146 12.68 -15.36 10.29
N ARG A 147 13.94 -14.98 10.56
CA ARG A 147 14.57 -13.79 10.00
C ARG A 147 15.29 -14.16 8.70
N SER A 148 15.02 -13.44 7.62
CA SER A 148 15.82 -13.49 6.41
C SER A 148 17.09 -12.62 6.54
N PRO A 149 18.20 -12.96 5.86
CA PRO A 149 19.37 -12.07 5.78
C PRO A 149 19.00 -10.68 5.24
N ALA A 150 19.76 -9.65 5.64
CA ALA A 150 19.63 -8.33 5.06
C ALA A 150 19.94 -8.38 3.56
N ASN A 151 19.14 -7.69 2.76
CA ASN A 151 19.40 -7.55 1.32
C ASN A 151 20.13 -6.24 1.00
N ALA A 152 20.46 -6.03 -0.27
CA ALA A 152 21.13 -4.81 -0.74
C ALA A 152 20.33 -3.53 -0.44
N ASP A 153 19.00 -3.64 -0.35
CA ASP A 153 18.10 -2.54 -0.03
C ASP A 153 17.94 -2.29 1.48
N ARG A 154 18.76 -2.95 2.31
CA ARG A 154 18.71 -2.90 3.78
C ARG A 154 17.35 -3.28 4.37
N GLN A 155 16.60 -4.12 3.68
CA GLN A 155 15.34 -4.66 4.18
C GLN A 155 15.63 -5.88 5.04
N ILE A 156 15.11 -5.86 6.26
CA ILE A 156 15.04 -7.01 7.15
C ILE A 156 13.64 -7.57 7.11
N ARG A 157 13.51 -8.88 6.90
CA ARG A 157 12.23 -9.57 6.85
C ARG A 157 12.15 -10.62 7.94
N TYR A 158 11.08 -10.58 8.70
CA TYR A 158 10.63 -11.67 9.55
C TYR A 158 9.34 -12.22 8.95
N GLY A 159 9.19 -13.54 8.86
CA GLY A 159 7.97 -14.08 8.27
C GLY A 159 7.77 -15.57 8.47
N SER A 160 6.53 -15.98 8.25
CA SER A 160 6.07 -17.36 8.13
C SER A 160 4.68 -17.36 7.47
N ASP A 161 4.31 -18.44 6.79
CA ASP A 161 2.93 -18.73 6.37
C ASP A 161 2.23 -17.60 5.57
N GLY A 162 2.95 -16.97 4.65
CA GLY A 162 2.40 -15.89 3.82
C GLY A 162 2.34 -14.52 4.49
N PHE A 163 2.79 -14.40 5.73
CA PHE A 163 2.93 -13.13 6.44
C PHE A 163 4.39 -12.68 6.47
N THR A 164 4.60 -11.36 6.44
CA THR A 164 5.93 -10.77 6.53
C THR A 164 5.87 -9.44 7.29
N LEU A 165 6.74 -9.29 8.28
CA LEU A 165 7.15 -8.01 8.84
C LEU A 165 8.44 -7.60 8.13
N LEU A 166 8.38 -6.48 7.40
CA LEU A 166 9.50 -5.84 6.75
C LEU A 166 9.90 -4.60 7.56
N VAL A 167 11.19 -4.49 7.87
CA VAL A 167 11.79 -3.36 8.54
C VAL A 167 12.91 -2.79 7.68
N VAL A 168 12.92 -1.47 7.48
CA VAL A 168 14.06 -0.75 6.90
C VAL A 168 14.57 0.26 7.93
N PRO A 169 15.70 -0.03 8.59
CA PRO A 169 16.24 0.85 9.63
C PRO A 169 17.10 1.96 9.00
N GLY A 170 16.49 3.10 8.67
CA GLY A 170 17.21 4.34 8.40
C GLY A 170 17.94 4.42 7.04
N ARG A 171 17.51 3.65 6.02
CA ARG A 171 18.10 3.69 4.67
C ARG A 171 18.03 5.10 4.08
N ASP A 172 16.82 5.66 4.06
CA ASP A 172 16.54 6.92 3.37
C ASP A 172 16.69 8.11 4.32
N THR A 173 17.25 9.22 3.84
CA THR A 173 17.47 10.42 4.66
C THR A 173 16.42 11.48 4.37
N VAL A 174 16.01 12.22 5.39
CA VAL A 174 15.13 13.39 5.26
C VAL A 174 15.74 14.44 4.33
N LYS A 175 17.07 14.59 4.36
CA LYS A 175 17.80 15.50 3.46
C LYS A 175 17.55 15.20 1.97
N ALA A 176 17.43 13.92 1.61
CA ALA A 176 17.21 13.50 0.22
C ALA A 176 15.71 13.33 -0.11
N ALA A 177 14.93 12.82 0.83
CA ALA A 177 13.53 12.45 0.60
C ALA A 177 12.51 13.54 0.98
N GLY A 178 12.93 14.61 1.65
CA GLY A 178 12.05 15.61 2.25
C GLY A 178 11.70 15.23 3.70
N SER A 179 11.07 16.17 4.41
CA SER A 179 10.76 16.04 5.85
C SER A 179 9.28 15.74 6.15
N ASP A 180 8.44 15.58 5.12
CA ASP A 180 7.07 15.14 5.31
C ASP A 180 6.99 13.61 5.14
N PRO A 181 6.66 12.85 6.20
CA PRO A 181 6.56 11.40 6.12
C PRO A 181 5.39 10.91 5.26
N LEU A 182 4.30 11.69 5.14
CA LEU A 182 3.15 11.29 4.34
C LEU A 182 3.44 11.41 2.85
N ASP A 183 4.09 12.50 2.43
CA ASP A 183 4.56 12.64 1.04
C ASP A 183 5.63 11.59 0.71
N TYR A 184 6.55 11.33 1.65
CA TYR A 184 7.54 10.27 1.47
C TYR A 184 6.88 8.90 1.26
N GLN A 185 5.93 8.52 2.11
CA GLN A 185 5.22 7.25 2.00
C GLN A 185 4.48 7.13 0.66
N ARG A 186 3.75 8.17 0.25
CA ARG A 186 2.95 8.15 -0.99
C ARG A 186 3.83 8.00 -2.22
N ASP A 187 4.87 8.82 -2.32
CA ASP A 187 5.52 9.08 -3.61
C ASP A 187 6.93 8.49 -3.71
N LYS A 188 7.61 8.24 -2.58
CA LYS A 188 9.05 7.98 -2.57
C LYS A 188 9.45 6.66 -1.95
N GLN A 189 8.67 6.12 -1.02
CA GLN A 189 8.99 4.88 -0.32
C GLN A 189 9.09 3.69 -1.30
N PRO A 190 10.29 3.09 -1.50
CA PRO A 190 10.50 1.98 -2.44
C PRO A 190 9.66 0.73 -2.12
N GLU A 191 9.40 0.45 -0.86
CA GLU A 191 8.64 -0.71 -0.39
C GLU A 191 7.16 -0.67 -0.82
N LEU A 192 6.68 0.48 -1.31
CA LEU A 192 5.33 0.64 -1.87
C LEU A 192 5.33 0.68 -3.41
N GLN A 193 6.46 0.40 -4.07
CA GLN A 193 6.46 0.24 -5.53
C GLN A 193 5.53 -0.88 -6.02
N PRO A 194 5.48 -2.08 -5.40
CA PRO A 194 4.53 -3.10 -5.83
C PRO A 194 3.06 -2.65 -5.81
N PHE A 195 2.70 -1.80 -4.84
CA PHE A 195 1.37 -1.18 -4.77
C PHE A 195 1.13 -0.18 -5.92
N ARG A 196 2.15 0.63 -6.26
CA ARG A 196 2.06 1.63 -7.35
C ARG A 196 2.09 1.00 -8.75
N ASP A 197 2.79 -0.11 -8.90
CA ASP A 197 2.95 -0.82 -10.17
C ASP A 197 1.81 -1.81 -10.44
N SER A 198 0.99 -2.13 -9.43
CA SER A 198 -0.10 -3.10 -9.58
C SER A 198 -1.23 -2.57 -10.47
N SER A 199 -1.78 -3.43 -11.32
CA SER A 199 -2.96 -3.14 -12.15
C SER A 199 -4.25 -3.00 -11.33
N TRP A 200 -4.25 -3.50 -10.10
CA TRP A 200 -5.32 -3.36 -9.14
C TRP A 200 -4.74 -3.07 -7.76
N SER A 201 -5.10 -1.90 -7.20
CA SER A 201 -4.69 -1.52 -5.86
C SER A 201 -5.66 -0.52 -5.21
N THR A 202 -5.68 -0.50 -3.89
CA THR A 202 -6.45 0.46 -3.08
C THR A 202 -5.62 0.91 -1.88
N SER A 203 -5.73 2.18 -1.50
CA SER A 203 -5.13 2.71 -0.27
C SER A 203 -6.21 3.34 0.62
N SER A 204 -6.07 3.18 1.93
CA SER A 204 -6.95 3.78 2.94
C SER A 204 -6.16 4.16 4.20
N GLY A 205 -6.80 4.92 5.09
CA GLY A 205 -6.20 5.26 6.39
C GLY A 205 -4.88 6.03 6.30
N LEU A 206 -4.61 6.68 5.17
CA LEU A 206 -3.42 7.50 4.97
C LEU A 206 -3.50 8.74 5.85
N ARG A 207 -2.59 8.83 6.82
CA ARG A 207 -2.55 9.98 7.72
C ARG A 207 -1.13 10.24 8.21
N ARG A 208 -0.85 11.52 8.43
CA ARG A 208 0.30 11.96 9.21
C ARG A 208 -0.04 11.89 10.70
N VAL A 209 0.93 11.52 11.50
CA VAL A 209 0.87 11.53 12.97
C VAL A 209 2.13 12.19 13.48
N ASP A 210 1.98 13.11 14.45
CA ASP A 210 3.10 13.76 15.12
C ASP A 210 3.02 13.42 16.62
N VAL A 211 4.08 12.79 17.15
CA VAL A 211 4.17 12.35 18.56
C VAL A 211 5.40 12.98 19.20
N GLY A 212 5.19 14.00 20.03
CA GLY A 212 6.30 14.80 20.56
C GLY A 212 7.08 15.47 19.42
N ARG A 213 8.35 15.07 19.23
CA ARG A 213 9.20 15.55 18.13
C ARG A 213 9.29 14.59 16.95
N GLN A 214 8.58 13.46 17.02
CA GLN A 214 8.64 12.42 16.01
C GLN A 214 7.48 12.58 15.01
N ALA A 215 7.81 12.83 13.75
CA ALA A 215 6.86 12.84 12.65
C ALA A 215 6.81 11.45 12.00
N MET A 216 5.61 10.95 11.73
CA MET A 216 5.38 9.68 11.07
C MET A 216 4.15 9.72 10.16
N ALA A 217 4.04 8.73 9.28
CA ALA A 217 2.89 8.49 8.43
C ALA A 217 2.46 7.04 8.56
N GLU A 218 1.15 6.84 8.64
CA GLU A 218 0.52 5.54 8.59
C GLU A 218 -0.25 5.37 7.28
N GLY A 219 -0.37 4.13 6.82
CA GLY A 219 -1.22 3.80 5.69
C GLY A 219 -1.63 2.34 5.69
N GLN A 220 -2.75 2.09 5.02
CA GLN A 220 -3.24 0.77 4.70
C GLN A 220 -3.31 0.63 3.18
N PHE A 221 -2.83 -0.50 2.67
CA PHE A 221 -2.71 -0.74 1.24
C PHE A 221 -3.21 -2.13 0.92
N THR A 222 -3.80 -2.29 -0.26
CA THR A 222 -4.18 -3.57 -0.83
C THR A 222 -3.76 -3.57 -2.29
N TRP A 223 -3.14 -4.64 -2.76
CA TRP A 223 -2.77 -4.79 -4.17
C TRP A 223 -2.70 -6.26 -4.55
N GLN A 224 -2.70 -6.53 -5.86
CA GLN A 224 -2.40 -7.85 -6.39
C GLN A 224 -0.87 -8.01 -6.56
N ASP A 225 -0.29 -8.99 -5.87
CA ASP A 225 1.14 -9.31 -5.96
C ASP A 225 1.50 -9.95 -7.31
N SER A 226 2.79 -10.19 -7.56
CA SER A 226 3.28 -10.77 -8.82
C SER A 226 2.78 -12.19 -9.09
N SER A 227 2.24 -12.89 -8.07
CA SER A 227 1.63 -14.21 -8.21
C SER A 227 0.13 -14.17 -8.50
N GLY A 228 -0.47 -12.97 -8.51
CA GLY A 228 -1.91 -12.79 -8.69
C GLY A 228 -2.70 -12.84 -7.37
N ARG A 229 -2.04 -12.95 -6.22
CA ARG A 229 -2.71 -12.97 -4.91
C ARG A 229 -2.94 -11.56 -4.41
N GLU A 230 -4.09 -11.33 -3.80
CA GLU A 230 -4.35 -10.07 -3.11
C GLU A 230 -3.69 -10.07 -1.73
N VAL A 231 -2.96 -9.00 -1.43
CA VAL A 231 -2.30 -8.80 -0.13
C VAL A 231 -2.82 -7.55 0.54
N TYR A 232 -2.96 -7.61 1.87
CA TYR A 232 -3.23 -6.46 2.71
C TYR A 232 -1.99 -6.06 3.49
N VAL A 233 -1.76 -4.74 3.55
CA VAL A 233 -0.54 -4.17 4.14
C VAL A 233 -0.86 -3.02 5.07
N ARG A 234 -0.23 -3.04 6.24
CA ARG A 234 -0.14 -1.89 7.14
C ARG A 234 1.28 -1.35 7.16
N ASN A 235 1.42 -0.04 6.97
CA ASN A 235 2.71 0.63 6.84
C ASN A 235 2.82 1.78 7.83
N LEU A 236 3.99 1.88 8.46
CA LEU A 236 4.46 3.05 9.21
C LEU A 236 5.78 3.53 8.59
N ALA A 237 5.84 4.80 8.23
CA ALA A 237 7.09 5.49 7.91
C ALA A 237 7.33 6.56 8.99
N MET A 238 8.43 6.49 9.72
CA MET A 238 8.74 7.46 10.78
C MET A 238 10.15 8.01 10.65
N ILE A 239 10.34 9.24 11.12
CA ILE A 239 11.65 9.89 11.11
C ILE A 239 12.32 9.68 12.48
N VAL A 240 13.49 9.05 12.47
CA VAL A 240 14.38 8.91 13.63
C VAL A 240 15.75 9.45 13.23
N ASP A 241 16.26 10.43 13.99
CA ASP A 241 17.56 11.08 13.74
C ASP A 241 17.81 11.50 12.28
N GLY A 242 16.77 12.07 11.65
CA GLY A 242 16.83 12.57 10.27
C GLY A 242 16.79 11.49 9.19
N ARG A 243 16.45 10.25 9.55
CA ARG A 243 16.34 9.10 8.64
C ARG A 243 14.96 8.47 8.72
N TYR A 244 14.50 7.91 7.61
CA TYR A 244 13.24 7.18 7.54
C TYR A 244 13.45 5.75 8.00
N HIS A 245 12.68 5.37 9.01
CA HIS A 245 12.50 4.01 9.47
C HIS A 245 11.14 3.51 9.00
N ILE A 246 11.13 2.37 8.34
CA ILE A 246 9.93 1.78 7.74
C ILE A 246 9.60 0.51 8.51
N ILE A 247 8.35 0.37 8.93
CA ILE A 247 7.79 -0.84 9.52
C ILE A 247 6.54 -1.18 8.70
N GLN A 248 6.58 -2.31 8.01
CA GLN A 248 5.52 -2.73 7.11
C GLN A 248 5.15 -4.19 7.43
N VAL A 249 3.86 -4.46 7.60
CA VAL A 249 3.35 -5.83 7.74
C VAL A 249 2.50 -6.15 6.53
N ILE A 250 2.82 -7.27 5.89
CA ILE A 250 2.18 -7.79 4.68
C ILE A 250 1.58 -9.15 5.01
N GLY A 251 0.36 -9.42 4.55
CA GLY A 251 -0.26 -10.73 4.62
C GLY A 251 -1.39 -10.89 3.60
N PRO A 252 -2.06 -12.04 3.58
CA PRO A 252 -3.23 -12.27 2.75
C PRO A 252 -4.32 -11.22 2.97
N GLU A 253 -5.02 -10.83 1.90
CA GLU A 253 -6.10 -9.86 1.99
C GLU A 253 -7.26 -10.33 2.89
N ASP A 254 -7.53 -11.63 2.95
CA ASP A 254 -8.59 -12.24 3.75
C ASP A 254 -8.23 -12.41 5.24
N GLU A 255 -6.97 -12.14 5.63
CA GLU A 255 -6.48 -12.21 7.01
C GLU A 255 -6.08 -10.83 7.58
N ARG A 256 -6.84 -9.76 7.25
CA ARG A 256 -6.54 -8.36 7.65
C ARG A 256 -6.37 -8.14 9.15
N ASP A 257 -7.12 -8.87 9.96
CA ASP A 257 -7.08 -8.75 11.42
C ASP A 257 -5.74 -9.21 11.97
N LYS A 258 -5.20 -10.31 11.44
CA LYS A 258 -3.89 -10.84 11.81
C LYS A 258 -2.76 -9.91 11.36
N VAL A 259 -2.84 -9.35 10.14
CA VAL A 259 -1.91 -8.29 9.70
C VAL A 259 -1.94 -7.10 10.66
N THR A 260 -3.13 -6.68 11.09
CA THR A 260 -3.32 -5.55 12.01
C THR A 260 -2.78 -5.83 13.40
N GLU A 261 -2.99 -7.05 13.92
CA GLU A 261 -2.44 -7.50 15.20
C GLU A 261 -0.91 -7.45 15.19
N ILE A 262 -0.28 -8.08 14.20
CA ILE A 262 1.19 -8.13 14.07
C ILE A 262 1.74 -6.71 13.94
N TYR A 263 1.10 -5.87 13.12
CA TYR A 263 1.49 -4.47 12.95
C TYR A 263 1.50 -3.73 14.28
N ARG A 264 0.42 -3.84 15.08
CA ARG A 264 0.32 -3.17 16.39
C ARG A 264 1.43 -3.59 17.34
N GLN A 265 1.73 -4.89 17.42
CA GLN A 265 2.83 -5.38 18.27
C GLN A 265 4.19 -4.84 17.79
N ALA A 266 4.43 -4.84 16.48
CA ALA A 266 5.68 -4.35 15.90
C ALA A 266 5.89 -2.85 16.16
N ILE A 267 4.91 -1.99 15.86
CA ILE A 267 5.07 -0.53 16.03
C ILE A 267 5.12 -0.09 17.50
N ALA A 268 4.47 -0.83 18.41
CA ALA A 268 4.52 -0.53 19.83
C ALA A 268 5.93 -0.77 20.39
N SER A 269 6.57 -1.86 19.95
CA SER A 269 7.84 -2.34 20.49
C SER A 269 9.08 -1.90 19.71
N TYR A 270 8.93 -1.30 18.52
CA TYR A 270 10.07 -0.91 17.69
C TYR A 270 10.96 0.14 18.39
N ARG A 271 12.26 -0.12 18.50
CA ARG A 271 13.26 0.84 19.00
C ARG A 271 14.53 0.76 18.18
N VAL A 272 15.24 1.88 18.04
CA VAL A 272 16.61 1.90 17.52
C VAL A 272 17.56 1.70 18.70
N ASN A 273 18.51 0.79 18.54
CA ASN A 273 19.55 0.56 19.54
C ASN A 273 20.60 1.67 19.39
N ALA A 274 20.91 2.35 20.50
CA ALA A 274 21.98 3.34 20.56
C ALA A 274 23.37 2.69 20.51
#